data_AF-A0A7C3R389-F1
#
_entry.id   AF-A0A7C3R389-F1
#
_cell.length_a   1.000
_cell.length_b   1.000
_cell.length_c   1.000
_cell.angle_alpha   90.00
_cell.angle_beta   90.00
_cell.angle_gamma   90.00
#
_symmetry.space_group_name_H-M   'P 1'
#
loop_
_entity.id
_entity.type
_entity.pdbx_description
1 polymer ?
#
loop_
_entity_poly.entity_id
_entity_poly.type
_entity_poly.pdbx_seq_one_letter_code
_entity_poly.pdbx_strand_id
1 'polypeptide(L)'
;MKNKILSNTYAQLSLAVAAVGGLISDEIGQGYWVALLLAGLLFLYAIYDEKKNLKIYTQNNLPIPLVFNVSNPADSKSALSILFTLLEKEFPEHQANLRKHFNIIENDLIFKYDGDIFNEKRFVDFLKISKHNIKKLEAQTPKNVDFHVVYIGPISSAIMVGTLFGTEGVTLYQYNKSSNSYNTVLEIDSREYKESVTTFKVIEKETIGTITDTVTVAIDMASHKVALSELEGAVVHLKSKLGAT
;
A
#
# COMPACT_ATOMS: atom_id res chain seq x y z
N MET A 1 24.38 -0.30 7.23
CA MET A 1 24.25 -0.30 8.70
C MET A 1 25.28 0.58 9.44
N LYS A 2 26.48 0.84 8.89
CA LYS A 2 27.63 1.33 9.67
C LYS A 2 27.62 2.78 10.21
N ASN A 3 26.70 3.67 9.83
CA ASN A 3 26.69 5.07 10.33
C ASN A 3 25.37 5.54 10.99
N LYS A 4 24.36 4.67 11.17
CA LYS A 4 23.02 5.12 11.60
C LYS A 4 22.85 5.27 13.11
N ILE A 5 23.50 4.40 13.91
CA ILE A 5 23.47 4.47 15.38
C ILE A 5 24.05 5.80 15.86
N LEU A 6 25.15 6.27 15.26
CA LEU A 6 25.80 7.55 15.62
C LEU A 6 24.97 8.80 15.25
N SER A 7 23.96 8.66 14.38
CA SER A 7 23.03 9.75 14.04
C SER A 7 21.75 9.77 14.88
N ASN A 8 21.54 8.77 15.76
CA ASN A 8 20.41 8.73 16.67
C ASN A 8 20.58 9.80 17.77
N THR A 9 19.52 10.53 18.10
CA THR A 9 19.53 11.62 19.08
C THR A 9 20.08 11.18 20.44
N TYR A 10 19.76 9.96 20.88
CA TYR A 10 20.25 9.41 22.15
C TYR A 10 21.73 9.00 22.08
N ALA A 11 22.22 8.58 20.91
CA ALA A 11 23.64 8.34 20.71
C ALA A 11 24.45 9.64 20.68
N GLN A 12 23.94 10.69 20.04
CA GLN A 12 24.55 12.03 20.07
C GLN A 12 24.55 12.61 21.48
N LEU A 13 23.45 12.43 22.23
CA LEU A 13 23.37 12.82 23.63
C LEU A 13 24.36 12.02 24.49
N SER A 14 24.54 10.71 24.23
CA SER A 14 25.54 9.90 24.93
C SER A 14 26.96 10.43 24.72
N LEU A 15 27.29 10.86 23.51
CA LEU A 15 28.59 11.46 23.18
C LEU A 15 28.78 12.81 23.87
N ALA A 16 27.74 13.65 23.90
CA ALA A 16 27.77 14.93 24.60
C ALA A 16 27.93 14.75 26.12
N VAL A 17 27.22 13.79 26.72
CA VAL A 17 27.33 13.46 28.15
C VAL A 17 28.70 12.88 28.47
N ALA A 18 29.29 12.04 27.61
CA ALA A 18 30.64 11.55 27.78
C ALA A 18 31.69 12.67 27.70
N ALA A 19 31.54 13.58 26.73
CA ALA A 19 32.47 14.70 26.56
C ALA A 19 32.38 15.71 27.72
N VAL A 20 31.19 16.19 28.05
CA VAL A 20 30.97 17.18 29.12
C VAL A 20 31.20 16.55 30.50
N GLY A 21 30.72 15.33 30.73
CA GLY A 21 30.91 14.62 31.98
C GLY A 21 32.37 14.23 32.22
N GLY A 22 33.13 13.95 31.16
CA GLY A 22 34.59 13.75 31.24
C GLY A 22 35.31 15.00 31.71
N LEU A 23 35.03 16.16 31.10
CA LEU A 23 35.63 17.44 31.48
C LEU A 23 35.31 17.83 32.93
N ILE A 24 34.06 17.65 33.36
CA ILE A 24 33.66 17.93 34.75
C ILE A 24 34.36 16.97 35.72
N SER A 25 34.53 15.70 35.34
CA SER A 25 35.23 14.71 36.16
C SER A 25 36.74 14.98 36.26
N ASP A 26 37.34 15.53 35.19
CA ASP A 26 38.73 15.98 35.16
C ASP A 26 38.95 17.15 36.14
N GLU A 27 38.03 18.13 36.18
CA GLU A 27 38.13 19.27 37.12
C GLU A 27 37.92 18.88 38.59
N ILE A 28 37.03 17.92 38.85
CA ILE A 28 36.68 17.49 40.22
C ILE A 28 37.59 16.35 40.71
N GLY A 29 38.33 15.71 39.80
CA GLY A 29 39.19 14.55 40.07
C GLY A 29 38.45 13.26 40.42
N GLN A 30 37.12 13.25 40.31
CA GLN A 30 36.22 12.17 40.73
C GLN A 30 34.99 12.15 39.81
N GLY A 31 34.27 11.02 39.71
CA GLY A 31 32.97 10.97 39.02
C GLY A 31 32.96 10.38 37.59
N TYR A 32 34.12 10.00 37.04
CA TYR A 32 34.23 9.38 35.71
C TYR A 32 33.28 8.18 35.51
N TRP A 33 33.12 7.35 36.56
CA TRP A 33 32.24 6.20 36.53
C TRP A 33 30.76 6.59 36.35
N VAL A 34 30.34 7.73 36.91
CA VAL A 34 28.96 8.22 36.78
C VAL A 34 28.72 8.73 35.36
N ALA A 35 29.64 9.53 34.82
CA ALA A 35 29.56 10.03 33.44
C ALA A 35 29.56 8.87 32.42
N LEU A 36 30.43 7.88 32.61
CA LEU A 36 30.52 6.71 31.74
C LEU A 36 29.27 5.83 31.82
N LEU A 37 28.71 5.63 33.01
CA LEU A 37 27.49 4.83 33.20
C LEU A 37 26.28 5.51 32.57
N LEU A 38 26.13 6.82 32.75
CA LEU A 38 25.07 7.61 32.10
C LEU A 38 25.18 7.59 30.57
N ALA A 39 26.38 7.82 30.04
CA ALA A 39 26.63 7.75 28.59
C ALA A 39 26.36 6.33 28.05
N GLY A 40 26.80 5.29 28.78
CA GLY A 40 26.55 3.90 28.43
C GLY A 40 25.07 3.55 28.40
N LEU A 41 24.28 3.99 29.39
CA LEU A 41 22.83 3.78 29.41
C LEU A 41 22.13 4.47 28.24
N LEU A 42 22.51 5.72 27.92
CA LEU A 42 21.96 6.45 26.78
C LEU A 42 22.30 5.78 25.44
N PHE A 43 23.53 5.26 25.31
CA PHE A 43 23.95 4.55 24.12
C PHE A 43 23.23 3.21 23.95
N LEU A 44 23.06 2.44 25.04
CA LEU A 44 22.27 1.21 25.03
C LEU A 44 20.80 1.48 24.70
N TYR A 45 20.25 2.58 25.22
CA TYR A 45 18.90 3.02 24.86
C TYR A 45 18.80 3.42 23.38
N ALA A 46 19.81 4.10 22.83
CA ALA A 46 19.86 4.41 21.40
C ALA A 46 19.88 3.13 20.53
N ILE A 47 20.61 2.10 20.94
CA ILE A 47 20.59 0.78 20.26
C ILE A 47 19.21 0.13 20.38
N TYR A 48 18.59 0.19 21.56
CA TYR A 48 17.26 -0.38 21.79
C TYR A 48 16.18 0.33 20.96
N ASP A 49 16.20 1.66 20.92
CA ASP A 49 15.31 2.51 20.13
C ASP A 49 15.46 2.22 18.62
N GLU A 50 16.70 2.19 18.12
CA GLU A 50 16.99 1.82 16.74
C GLU A 50 16.52 0.39 16.43
N LYS A 51 16.67 -0.55 17.38
CA LYS A 51 16.21 -1.95 17.25
C LYS A 51 14.69 -2.08 17.25
N LYS A 52 13.97 -1.24 17.98
CA LYS A 52 12.49 -1.19 17.95
C LYS A 52 11.99 -0.68 16.61
N ASN A 53 12.63 0.36 16.06
CA ASN A 53 12.31 0.90 14.73
C ASN A 53 12.76 -0.03 13.59
N LEU A 54 13.73 -0.92 13.85
CA LEU A 54 14.16 -1.99 12.93
C LEU A 54 13.08 -3.05 12.67
N LYS A 55 11.95 -3.09 13.40
CA LYS A 55 10.91 -4.13 13.22
C LYS A 55 10.27 -4.08 11.82
N ILE A 56 10.09 -2.88 11.25
CA ILE A 56 9.65 -2.67 9.85
C ILE A 56 10.70 -3.21 8.85
N TYR A 57 11.97 -3.24 9.26
CA TYR A 57 13.07 -3.79 8.47
C TYR A 57 13.29 -5.29 8.67
N THR A 58 12.50 -5.95 9.53
CA THR A 58 12.59 -7.40 9.76
C THR A 58 11.44 -8.18 9.14
N GLN A 59 10.35 -7.53 8.72
CA GLN A 59 9.29 -8.20 7.96
C GLN A 59 9.74 -8.58 6.55
N ASN A 60 9.21 -9.69 6.03
CA ASN A 60 9.58 -10.21 4.71
C ASN A 60 9.19 -9.26 3.59
N ASN A 61 8.07 -8.55 3.74
CA ASN A 61 7.52 -7.64 2.75
C ASN A 61 7.35 -6.23 3.34
N LEU A 62 7.50 -5.19 2.52
CA LEU A 62 7.34 -3.79 2.90
C LEU A 62 5.95 -3.30 2.45
N PRO A 63 5.07 -2.87 3.37
CA PRO A 63 3.76 -2.35 3.00
C PRO A 63 3.90 -0.98 2.33
N ILE A 64 3.39 -0.81 1.10
CA ILE A 64 3.40 0.45 0.35
C ILE A 64 1.96 0.90 0.09
N PRO A 65 1.49 1.97 0.75
CA PRO A 65 0.14 2.49 0.53
C PRO A 65 0.06 3.25 -0.78
N LEU A 66 -0.89 2.92 -1.64
CA LEU A 66 -1.14 3.57 -2.92
C LEU A 66 -2.58 4.04 -3.03
N VAL A 67 -2.77 5.23 -3.59
CA VAL A 67 -4.10 5.77 -3.90
C VAL A 67 -4.24 6.00 -5.39
N PHE A 68 -5.19 5.29 -6.00
CA PHE A 68 -5.62 5.54 -7.37
C PHE A 68 -6.91 6.35 -7.34
N ASN A 69 -6.87 7.56 -7.90
CA ASN A 69 -8.03 8.41 -8.05
C ASN A 69 -8.26 8.67 -9.54
N VAL A 70 -9.32 8.09 -10.10
CA VAL A 70 -9.65 8.15 -11.52
C VAL A 70 -10.98 8.85 -11.69
N SER A 71 -10.94 10.02 -12.32
CA SER A 71 -12.09 10.85 -12.68
C SER A 71 -13.03 11.12 -11.50
N ASN A 72 -12.48 11.32 -10.30
CA ASN A 72 -13.25 11.55 -9.09
C ASN A 72 -12.72 12.79 -8.33
N PRO A 73 -13.62 13.68 -7.84
CA PRO A 73 -13.22 14.90 -7.14
C PRO A 73 -12.72 14.67 -5.70
N ALA A 74 -12.76 13.44 -5.18
CA ALA A 74 -12.31 13.14 -3.84
C ALA A 74 -10.83 13.54 -3.60
N ASP A 75 -10.50 13.87 -2.35
CA ASP A 75 -9.14 14.23 -1.97
C ASP A 75 -8.28 12.98 -1.79
N SER A 76 -7.38 12.75 -2.74
CA SER A 76 -6.41 11.65 -2.71
C SER A 76 -5.44 11.73 -1.53
N LYS A 77 -5.11 12.93 -1.05
CA LYS A 77 -4.19 13.10 0.09
C LYS A 77 -4.86 12.69 1.40
N SER A 78 -6.12 13.08 1.57
CA SER A 78 -6.94 12.63 2.70
C SER A 78 -7.07 11.10 2.70
N ALA A 79 -7.35 10.50 1.53
CA ALA A 79 -7.40 9.05 1.39
C ALA A 79 -6.08 8.36 1.80
N LEU A 80 -4.94 8.89 1.34
CA LEU A 80 -3.62 8.38 1.68
C LEU A 80 -3.31 8.53 3.18
N SER A 81 -3.68 9.66 3.78
CA SER A 81 -3.49 9.93 5.21
C SER A 81 -4.27 8.94 6.11
N ILE A 82 -5.53 8.64 5.75
CA ILE A 82 -6.34 7.63 6.45
C ILE A 82 -5.70 6.24 6.28
N LEU A 83 -5.21 5.91 5.09
CA LEU A 83 -4.55 4.63 4.83
C LEU A 83 -3.25 4.49 5.63
N PHE A 84 -2.43 5.54 5.71
CA PHE A 84 -1.26 5.57 6.59
C PHE A 84 -1.66 5.37 8.06
N THR A 85 -2.70 6.05 8.53
CA THR A 85 -3.20 5.91 9.90
C THR A 85 -3.61 4.46 10.23
N LEU A 86 -4.14 3.73 9.24
CA LEU A 86 -4.46 2.31 9.39
C LEU A 86 -3.21 1.45 9.48
N LEU A 87 -2.26 1.63 8.55
CA LEU A 87 -1.01 0.89 8.55
C LEU A 87 -0.20 1.17 9.81
N GLU A 88 -0.21 2.40 10.32
CA GLU A 88 0.58 2.79 11.50
C GLU A 88 0.13 2.12 12.80
N LYS A 89 -1.06 1.52 12.84
CA LYS A 89 -1.48 0.65 13.96
C LYS A 89 -0.58 -0.58 14.08
N GLU A 90 -0.14 -1.12 12.95
CA GLU A 90 0.72 -2.30 12.86
C GLU A 90 2.19 -1.92 12.61
N PHE A 91 2.41 -0.78 11.97
CA PHE A 91 3.69 -0.25 11.50
C PHE A 91 3.95 1.16 12.04
N PRO A 92 4.34 1.32 13.32
CA PRO A 92 4.54 2.64 13.90
C PRO A 92 5.47 3.54 13.06
N GLU A 93 5.06 4.81 12.87
CA GLU A 93 5.83 5.82 12.12
C GLU A 93 6.11 5.45 10.65
N HIS A 94 5.26 4.61 10.03
CA HIS A 94 5.46 4.09 8.69
C HIS A 94 5.73 5.18 7.65
N GLN A 95 4.94 6.26 7.66
CA GLN A 95 5.10 7.34 6.69
C GLN A 95 6.48 8.00 6.80
N ALA A 96 6.92 8.30 8.01
CA ALA A 96 8.24 8.88 8.27
C ALA A 96 9.37 7.93 7.84
N ASN A 97 9.17 6.63 8.07
CA ASN A 97 10.13 5.59 7.70
C ASN A 97 10.26 5.43 6.18
N LEU A 98 9.16 5.45 5.43
CA LEU A 98 9.19 5.43 3.96
C LEU A 98 10.00 6.59 3.39
N ARG A 99 9.77 7.80 3.90
CA ARG A 99 10.50 9.00 3.49
C ARG A 99 11.97 8.94 3.86
N LYS A 100 12.29 8.62 5.11
CA LYS A 100 13.67 8.65 5.65
C LYS A 100 14.55 7.55 5.06
N HIS A 101 13.98 6.41 4.70
CA HIS A 101 14.76 5.21 4.39
C HIS A 101 14.69 4.77 2.94
N PHE A 102 13.58 5.05 2.27
CA PHE A 102 13.39 4.69 0.86
C PHE A 102 13.25 5.92 -0.05
N ASN A 103 13.29 7.14 0.53
CA ASN A 103 13.07 8.40 -0.19
C ASN A 103 11.74 8.42 -0.97
N ILE A 104 10.73 7.74 -0.41
CA ILE A 104 9.37 7.70 -0.95
C ILE A 104 8.57 8.81 -0.28
N ILE A 105 8.05 9.75 -1.07
CA ILE A 105 7.21 10.85 -0.57
C ILE A 105 5.75 10.63 -0.95
N GLU A 106 4.82 11.34 -0.30
CA GLU A 106 3.37 11.19 -0.52
C GLU A 106 2.96 11.28 -2.00
N ASN A 107 3.59 12.17 -2.77
CA ASN A 107 3.27 12.34 -4.19
C ASN A 107 3.67 11.13 -5.05
N ASP A 108 4.63 10.31 -4.61
CA ASP A 108 5.01 9.08 -5.32
C ASP A 108 3.94 7.99 -5.15
N LEU A 109 3.06 8.14 -4.15
CA LEU A 109 2.06 7.16 -3.73
C LEU A 109 0.65 7.47 -4.26
N ILE A 110 0.47 8.63 -4.91
CA ILE A 110 -0.82 9.10 -5.41
C ILE A 110 -0.83 9.09 -6.95
N PHE A 111 -1.73 8.30 -7.52
CA PHE A 111 -1.98 8.21 -8.94
C PHE A 111 -3.31 8.85 -9.28
N LYS A 112 -3.29 10.09 -9.79
CA LYS A 112 -4.49 10.85 -10.12
C LYS A 112 -4.67 11.01 -11.63
N TYR A 113 -5.86 10.70 -12.12
CA TYR A 113 -6.29 10.96 -13.50
C TYR A 113 -7.56 11.80 -13.49
N ASP A 114 -7.45 13.07 -13.87
CA ASP A 114 -8.58 14.01 -13.92
C ASP A 114 -9.28 14.05 -15.30
N GLY A 115 -8.85 13.21 -16.24
CA GLY A 115 -9.39 13.17 -17.60
C GLY A 115 -10.65 12.33 -17.73
N ASP A 116 -11.19 12.29 -18.95
CA ASP A 116 -12.23 11.34 -19.33
C ASP A 116 -11.63 9.95 -19.56
N ILE A 117 -12.18 8.91 -18.91
CA ILE A 117 -11.74 7.51 -19.07
C ILE A 117 -12.03 6.97 -20.47
N PHE A 118 -12.97 7.56 -21.20
CA PHE A 118 -13.29 7.17 -22.58
C PHE A 118 -12.32 7.76 -23.60
N ASN A 119 -11.45 8.70 -23.19
CA ASN A 119 -10.29 9.08 -23.99
C ASN A 119 -9.20 8.02 -23.85
N GLU A 120 -9.35 6.94 -24.61
CA GLU A 120 -8.51 5.74 -24.54
C GLU A 120 -7.01 6.08 -24.55
N LYS A 121 -6.56 6.93 -25.48
CA LYS A 121 -5.15 7.30 -25.60
C LYS A 121 -4.60 7.91 -24.30
N ARG A 122 -5.31 8.90 -23.74
CA ARG A 122 -4.88 9.57 -22.51
C ARG A 122 -4.93 8.63 -21.30
N PHE A 123 -5.96 7.81 -21.22
CA PHE A 123 -6.11 6.86 -20.13
C PHE A 123 -5.04 5.75 -20.18
N VAL A 124 -4.75 5.21 -21.36
CA VAL A 124 -3.66 4.24 -21.56
C VAL A 124 -2.31 4.85 -21.23
N ASP A 125 -2.06 6.09 -21.61
CA ASP A 125 -0.81 6.78 -21.26
C ASP A 125 -0.69 6.98 -19.73
N PHE A 126 -1.78 7.32 -19.05
CA PHE A 126 -1.83 7.36 -17.58
C PHE A 126 -1.51 5.99 -16.96
N LEU A 127 -2.09 4.90 -17.48
CA LEU A 127 -1.82 3.54 -17.00
C LEU A 127 -0.34 3.16 -17.20
N LYS A 128 0.26 3.50 -18.34
CA LYS A 128 1.69 3.25 -18.60
C LYS A 128 2.59 4.02 -17.63
N ILE A 129 2.30 5.30 -17.39
CA ILE A 129 3.05 6.13 -16.44
C ILE A 129 2.91 5.56 -15.03
N SER A 130 1.70 5.20 -14.62
CA SER A 130 1.43 4.60 -13.30
C SER A 130 2.19 3.27 -13.13
N LYS A 131 2.19 2.40 -14.15
CA LYS A 131 2.96 1.15 -14.15
C LYS A 131 4.46 1.39 -13.99
N HIS A 132 5.00 2.39 -14.70
CA HIS A 132 6.41 2.73 -14.61
C HIS A 132 6.78 3.22 -13.19
N ASN A 133 5.94 4.07 -12.61
CA ASN A 133 6.12 4.59 -11.26
C ASN A 133 5.99 3.49 -10.18
N ILE A 134 5.04 2.56 -10.31
CA ILE A 134 4.95 1.38 -9.43
C ILE A 134 6.25 0.57 -9.48
N LYS A 135 6.76 0.25 -10.67
CA LYS A 135 8.03 -0.47 -10.82
C LYS A 135 9.22 0.29 -10.24
N LYS A 136 9.19 1.61 -10.30
CA LYS A 136 10.21 2.45 -9.68
C LYS A 136 10.16 2.35 -8.16
N LEU A 137 8.96 2.32 -7.56
CA LEU A 137 8.79 2.09 -6.12
C LEU A 137 9.34 0.71 -5.71
N GLU A 138 9.01 -0.34 -6.46
CA GLU A 138 9.56 -1.70 -6.23
C GLU A 138 11.09 -1.71 -6.28
N ALA A 139 11.68 -1.02 -7.26
CA ALA A 139 13.14 -0.96 -7.41
C ALA A 139 13.85 -0.15 -6.31
N GLN A 140 13.15 0.80 -5.67
CA GLN A 140 13.68 1.58 -4.54
C GLN A 140 13.70 0.79 -3.23
N THR A 141 12.96 -0.31 -3.17
CA THR A 141 12.81 -1.12 -1.96
C THR A 141 13.65 -2.40 -2.07
N PRO A 142 14.53 -2.69 -1.10
CA PRO A 142 15.40 -3.87 -1.13
C PRO A 142 14.68 -5.18 -0.76
N LYS A 143 13.35 -5.16 -0.62
CA LYS A 143 12.51 -6.27 -0.18
C LYS A 143 11.31 -6.41 -1.10
N ASN A 144 10.61 -7.54 -0.97
CA ASN A 144 9.29 -7.70 -1.57
C ASN A 144 8.36 -6.58 -1.08
N VAL A 145 7.45 -6.14 -1.94
CA VAL A 145 6.51 -5.06 -1.66
C VAL A 145 5.11 -5.63 -1.57
N ASP A 146 4.39 -5.24 -0.52
CA ASP A 146 2.94 -5.47 -0.41
C ASP A 146 2.24 -4.14 -0.66
N PHE A 147 1.52 -4.03 -1.77
CA PHE A 147 0.77 -2.83 -2.13
C PHE A 147 -0.57 -2.79 -1.41
N HIS A 148 -0.75 -1.77 -0.56
CA HIS A 148 -2.02 -1.47 0.07
C HIS A 148 -2.75 -0.44 -0.77
N VAL A 149 -3.76 -0.86 -1.52
CA VAL A 149 -4.36 -0.05 -2.59
C VAL A 149 -5.73 0.47 -2.18
N VAL A 150 -5.91 1.78 -2.28
CA VAL A 150 -7.23 2.43 -2.28
C VAL A 150 -7.54 2.87 -3.71
N TYR A 151 -8.68 2.42 -4.23
CA TYR A 151 -9.19 2.85 -5.52
C TYR A 151 -10.42 3.74 -5.36
N ILE A 152 -10.41 4.90 -6.01
CA ILE A 152 -11.48 5.89 -6.02
C ILE A 152 -11.79 6.24 -7.47
N GLY A 153 -12.90 5.73 -8.00
CA GLY A 153 -13.28 6.01 -9.38
C GLY A 153 -14.35 5.05 -9.91
N PRO A 154 -14.67 5.14 -11.21
CA PRO A 154 -15.60 4.22 -11.88
C PRO A 154 -15.11 2.77 -11.85
N ILE A 155 -16.02 1.79 -11.78
CA ILE A 155 -15.65 0.36 -11.75
C ILE A 155 -14.93 -0.06 -13.04
N SER A 156 -15.33 0.49 -14.19
CA SER A 156 -14.76 0.16 -15.50
C SER A 156 -13.24 0.40 -15.56
N SER A 157 -12.76 1.50 -15.00
CA SER A 157 -11.32 1.80 -14.92
C SER A 157 -10.60 1.03 -13.82
N ALA A 158 -11.32 0.51 -12.81
CA ALA A 158 -10.73 -0.27 -11.72
C ALA A 158 -10.09 -1.57 -12.23
N ILE A 159 -10.74 -2.23 -13.20
CA ILE A 159 -10.21 -3.45 -13.84
C ILE A 159 -8.86 -3.14 -14.49
N MET A 160 -8.78 -2.04 -15.24
CA MET A 160 -7.56 -1.63 -15.93
C MET A 160 -6.45 -1.24 -14.95
N VAL A 161 -6.79 -0.53 -13.87
CA VAL A 161 -5.85 -0.22 -12.78
C VAL A 161 -5.34 -1.51 -12.11
N GLY A 162 -6.20 -2.51 -11.92
CA GLY A 162 -5.82 -3.82 -11.40
C GLY A 162 -4.71 -4.49 -12.22
N THR A 163 -4.70 -4.31 -13.54
CA THR A 163 -3.67 -4.88 -14.44
C THR A 163 -2.26 -4.27 -14.27
N LEU A 164 -2.15 -3.17 -13.52
CA LEU A 164 -0.87 -2.52 -13.23
C LEU A 164 -0.05 -3.33 -12.23
N PHE A 165 -0.72 -4.07 -11.35
CA PHE A 165 -0.10 -4.83 -10.29
C PHE A 165 0.34 -6.23 -10.75
N GLY A 166 1.32 -6.78 -10.04
CA GLY A 166 1.63 -8.20 -10.11
C GLY A 166 0.50 -9.07 -9.56
N THR A 167 0.68 -10.40 -9.62
CA THR A 167 -0.29 -11.37 -9.11
C THR A 167 -0.23 -11.59 -7.59
N GLU A 168 0.66 -10.91 -6.87
CA GLU A 168 0.96 -11.15 -5.44
C GLU A 168 1.26 -9.84 -4.73
N GLY A 169 1.06 -9.81 -3.41
CA GLY A 169 1.36 -8.67 -2.56
C GLY A 169 0.45 -7.48 -2.82
N VAL A 170 -0.88 -7.71 -2.87
CA VAL A 170 -1.86 -6.62 -3.04
C VAL A 170 -3.00 -6.75 -2.05
N THR A 171 -3.20 -5.74 -1.23
CA THR A 171 -4.33 -5.61 -0.30
C THR A 171 -5.21 -4.46 -0.76
N LEU A 172 -6.46 -4.74 -1.12
CA LEU A 172 -7.43 -3.75 -1.58
C LEU A 172 -8.28 -3.25 -0.40
N TYR A 173 -8.45 -1.93 -0.36
CA TYR A 173 -9.21 -1.22 0.65
C TYR A 173 -10.42 -0.52 0.06
N GLN A 174 -11.57 -0.61 0.74
CA GLN A 174 -12.78 0.11 0.39
C GLN A 174 -13.19 1.07 1.49
N TYR A 175 -13.63 2.27 1.10
CA TYR A 175 -14.08 3.27 2.03
C TYR A 175 -15.39 2.86 2.71
N ASN A 176 -15.40 2.90 4.04
CA ASN A 176 -16.57 2.66 4.86
C ASN A 176 -17.07 3.98 5.45
N LYS A 177 -18.26 4.40 4.99
CA LYS A 177 -18.90 5.64 5.44
C LYS A 177 -19.25 5.65 6.93
N SER A 178 -19.59 4.48 7.51
CA SER A 178 -20.01 4.38 8.90
C SER A 178 -18.85 4.57 9.89
N SER A 179 -17.64 4.18 9.51
CA SER A 179 -16.42 4.34 10.32
C SER A 179 -15.53 5.49 9.86
N ASN A 180 -15.88 6.18 8.77
CA ASN A 180 -15.06 7.22 8.14
C ASN A 180 -13.60 6.75 7.92
N SER A 181 -13.44 5.49 7.50
CA SER A 181 -12.16 4.81 7.37
C SER A 181 -12.17 3.80 6.22
N TYR A 182 -11.06 3.13 5.98
CA TYR A 182 -10.95 2.07 4.98
C TYR A 182 -10.95 0.70 5.64
N ASN A 183 -11.67 -0.24 5.03
CA ASN A 183 -11.65 -1.65 5.42
C ASN A 183 -10.99 -2.48 4.31
N THR A 184 -10.21 -3.48 4.70
CA THR A 184 -9.71 -4.49 3.77
C THR A 184 -10.89 -5.27 3.17
N VAL A 185 -10.93 -5.37 1.85
CA VAL A 185 -11.97 -6.11 1.11
C VAL A 185 -11.42 -7.28 0.33
N LEU A 186 -10.14 -7.25 -0.01
CA LEU A 186 -9.45 -8.33 -0.70
C LEU A 186 -7.96 -8.27 -0.33
N GLU A 187 -7.36 -9.43 -0.19
CA GLU A 187 -5.93 -9.60 0.05
C GLU A 187 -5.44 -10.70 -0.89
N ILE A 188 -4.36 -10.44 -1.61
CA ILE A 188 -3.81 -11.30 -2.66
C ILE A 188 -2.37 -11.63 -2.26
N ASP A 189 -2.22 -12.69 -1.46
CA ASP A 189 -0.94 -13.04 -0.81
C ASP A 189 -0.07 -14.02 -1.62
N SER A 190 -0.62 -14.70 -2.63
CA SER A 190 0.07 -15.80 -3.33
C SER A 190 -0.53 -16.12 -4.71
N ARG A 191 0.31 -16.54 -5.67
CA ARG A 191 -0.10 -17.16 -6.96
C ARG A 191 -0.86 -18.48 -6.82
N GLU A 192 -1.01 -19.03 -5.61
CA GLU A 192 -1.82 -20.24 -5.37
C GLU A 192 -3.31 -20.08 -5.67
N TYR A 193 -3.77 -18.93 -6.19
CA TYR A 193 -5.04 -18.88 -6.94
C TYR A 193 -5.03 -19.69 -8.27
N LYS A 194 -3.99 -20.49 -8.51
CA LYS A 194 -4.00 -21.68 -9.39
C LYS A 194 -4.52 -22.95 -8.70
N GLU A 195 -5.09 -22.89 -7.51
CA GLU A 195 -5.94 -23.99 -7.06
C GLU A 195 -7.01 -24.23 -8.12
N SER A 196 -7.18 -25.48 -8.55
CA SER A 196 -8.32 -25.81 -9.39
C SER A 196 -9.56 -25.39 -8.62
N VAL A 197 -10.24 -24.36 -9.07
CA VAL A 197 -11.51 -23.95 -8.48
C VAL A 197 -12.48 -25.11 -8.72
N THR A 198 -12.55 -26.04 -7.77
CA THR A 198 -13.38 -27.26 -7.86
C THR A 198 -14.86 -26.91 -7.87
N THR A 199 -15.18 -25.74 -7.34
CA THR A 199 -16.51 -25.19 -7.23
C THR A 199 -16.44 -23.70 -7.51
N PHE A 200 -16.61 -23.33 -8.79
CA PHE A 200 -17.18 -22.02 -9.05
C PHE A 200 -18.54 -22.04 -8.36
N LYS A 201 -18.78 -21.12 -7.43
CA LYS A 201 -20.16 -20.88 -6.99
C LYS A 201 -20.87 -20.40 -8.25
N VAL A 202 -21.58 -21.31 -8.92
CA VAL A 202 -22.12 -21.10 -10.26
C VAL A 202 -23.09 -19.93 -10.18
N ILE A 203 -22.55 -18.78 -10.58
CA ILE A 203 -23.23 -17.69 -11.24
C ILE A 203 -23.88 -18.33 -12.48
N GLU A 204 -25.20 -18.29 -12.59
CA GLU A 204 -25.88 -18.90 -13.73
C GLU A 204 -25.33 -18.28 -15.02
N LYS A 205 -24.74 -19.14 -15.87
CA LYS A 205 -24.18 -18.74 -17.15
C LYS A 205 -25.25 -18.92 -18.22
N GLU A 206 -25.60 -17.82 -18.87
CA GLU A 206 -26.47 -17.83 -20.04
C GLU A 206 -25.67 -17.37 -21.26
N THR A 207 -25.81 -18.06 -22.39
CA THR A 207 -25.22 -17.63 -23.65
C THR A 207 -26.33 -17.21 -24.58
N ILE A 208 -26.29 -15.95 -25.03
CA ILE A 208 -27.27 -15.37 -25.93
C ILE A 208 -26.60 -15.20 -27.30
N GLY A 209 -27.20 -15.76 -28.34
CA GLY A 209 -26.66 -15.75 -29.70
C GLY A 209 -25.66 -16.88 -30.01
N THR A 210 -25.06 -16.81 -31.20
CA THR A 210 -24.04 -17.78 -31.65
C THR A 210 -22.65 -17.21 -31.38
N ILE A 211 -21.81 -17.94 -30.65
CA ILE A 211 -20.44 -17.52 -30.32
C ILE A 211 -19.64 -17.29 -31.61
N THR A 212 -19.11 -16.09 -31.77
CA THR A 212 -18.17 -15.70 -32.84
C THR A 212 -16.79 -15.41 -32.23
N ASP A 213 -15.84 -14.95 -33.05
CA ASP A 213 -14.48 -14.59 -32.59
C ASP A 213 -14.46 -13.48 -31.51
N THR A 214 -15.54 -12.71 -31.40
CA THR A 214 -15.73 -11.66 -30.40
C THR A 214 -16.94 -11.98 -29.54
N VAL A 215 -16.75 -12.04 -28.22
CA VAL A 215 -17.80 -12.33 -27.25
C VAL A 215 -17.88 -11.21 -26.24
N THR A 216 -19.08 -10.71 -25.99
CA THR A 216 -19.36 -9.74 -24.92
C THR A 216 -19.61 -10.50 -23.62
N VAL A 217 -18.87 -10.17 -22.56
CA VAL A 217 -19.10 -10.75 -21.22
C VAL A 217 -19.88 -9.73 -20.39
N ALA A 218 -21.11 -10.09 -20.03
CA ALA A 218 -21.96 -9.29 -19.15
C ALA A 218 -21.95 -9.90 -17.74
N ILE A 219 -21.67 -9.09 -16.71
CA ILE A 219 -21.59 -9.55 -15.32
C ILE A 219 -22.59 -8.76 -14.50
N ASP A 220 -23.59 -9.46 -13.95
CA ASP A 220 -24.49 -8.86 -12.96
C ASP A 220 -23.80 -8.76 -11.61
N MET A 221 -23.87 -7.58 -11.00
CA MET A 221 -23.46 -7.37 -9.61
C MET A 221 -24.70 -7.34 -8.72
N ALA A 222 -24.56 -7.70 -7.44
CA ALA A 222 -25.68 -7.79 -6.48
C ALA A 222 -26.58 -6.55 -6.46
N SER A 223 -26.05 -5.37 -6.77
CA SER A 223 -26.78 -4.10 -6.76
C SER A 223 -27.08 -3.54 -8.16
N HIS A 224 -26.54 -4.11 -9.24
CA HIS A 224 -26.61 -3.56 -10.61
C HIS A 224 -26.75 -4.71 -11.62
N LYS A 225 -27.83 -4.70 -12.39
CA LYS A 225 -28.08 -5.69 -13.47
C LYS A 225 -27.77 -5.07 -14.82
N VAL A 226 -27.20 -5.87 -15.72
CA VAL A 226 -26.91 -5.43 -17.08
C VAL A 226 -28.18 -5.52 -17.93
N ALA A 227 -28.51 -4.46 -18.66
CA ALA A 227 -29.60 -4.46 -19.63
C ALA A 227 -29.15 -5.22 -20.90
N LEU A 228 -29.41 -6.53 -20.93
CA LEU A 228 -28.96 -7.41 -22.03
C LEU A 228 -29.50 -6.98 -23.41
N SER A 229 -30.64 -6.30 -23.46
CA SER A 229 -31.25 -5.78 -24.70
C SER A 229 -30.42 -4.70 -25.39
N GLU A 230 -29.49 -4.07 -24.67
CA GLU A 230 -28.61 -3.01 -25.21
C GLU A 230 -27.28 -3.57 -25.73
N LEU A 231 -27.06 -4.89 -25.61
CA LEU A 231 -25.83 -5.55 -26.04
C LEU A 231 -26.01 -6.18 -27.43
N GLU A 232 -25.07 -5.91 -28.32
CA GLU A 232 -25.01 -6.52 -29.64
C GLU A 232 -24.11 -7.76 -29.66
N GLY A 233 -24.44 -8.75 -30.52
CA GLY A 233 -23.61 -9.92 -30.78
C GLY A 233 -23.79 -11.08 -29.78
N ALA A 234 -22.77 -11.94 -29.71
CA ALA A 234 -22.77 -13.09 -28.80
C ALA A 234 -22.47 -12.62 -27.37
N VAL A 235 -23.38 -12.88 -26.44
CA VAL A 235 -23.23 -12.46 -25.03
C VAL A 235 -23.10 -13.67 -24.13
N VAL A 236 -22.05 -13.70 -23.32
CA VAL A 236 -21.93 -14.60 -22.17
C VAL A 236 -22.33 -13.81 -20.94
N HIS A 237 -23.53 -14.09 -20.42
CA HIS A 237 -24.07 -13.45 -19.24
C HIS A 237 -23.78 -14.27 -18.00
N LEU A 238 -23.28 -13.58 -16.97
CA LEU A 238 -22.90 -14.10 -15.67
C LEU A 238 -23.82 -13.49 -14.61
N LYS A 239 -24.84 -14.26 -14.18
CA LYS A 239 -25.84 -13.84 -13.18
C LYS A 239 -25.44 -14.15 -11.74
N SER A 240 -25.38 -13.12 -10.89
CA SER A 240 -25.27 -13.29 -9.44
C SER A 240 -26.56 -13.91 -8.87
N LYS A 241 -26.46 -15.10 -8.27
CA LYS A 241 -27.58 -15.69 -7.51
C LYS A 241 -27.69 -14.94 -6.18
N LEU A 242 -28.71 -14.07 -6.04
CA LEU A 242 -29.16 -13.59 -4.74
C LEU A 242 -29.49 -14.85 -3.92
N GLY A 243 -28.75 -15.07 -2.83
CA GLY A 243 -29.11 -16.12 -1.89
C GLY A 243 -30.55 -15.87 -1.46
N ALA A 244 -31.42 -16.87 -1.68
CA ALA A 244 -32.69 -16.91 -0.98
C ALA A 244 -32.35 -16.99 0.51
N THR A 245 -32.52 -15.87 1.21
CA THR A 245 -32.79 -15.87 2.65
C THR A 245 -34.26 -16.17 2.85
#